data_AF-A0A2T9JEU4-F1
#
_entry.id   AF-A0A2T9JEU4-F1
#
_cell.length_a   1.000
_cell.length_b   1.000
_cell.length_c   1.000
_cell.angle_alpha   90.00
_cell.angle_beta   90.00
_cell.angle_gamma   90.00
#
_symmetry.space_group_name_H-M   'P 1'
#
loop_
_entity.id
_entity.type
_entity.pdbx_description
1 polymer ?
#
loop_
_entity_poly.entity_id
_entity_poly.type
_entity_poly.pdbx_seq_one_letter_code
_entity_poly.pdbx_strand_id
1 'polypeptide(L)'
;MSRSTFKTLILASIAAAALTGVAHAGIVGESTDETHLKVGASVINAGPHTAGKAGVAVASIGLSAYVDFQGLSASAPPSGGVSTINNPSTAPGSHNGMGVFNFAKVSTGDLWFGEWSDTANANDGTHTVYYVGDDTGATAGTGTASYTVKGLSDYATNGILEGTFNADFTGGTLSGYVQSASTGYKVDIGSVGISGLNIASTTANATATQGTTTLASGGEVSGKFFGANAAALAGLVTFGGNSVYDTAFGGTKN
;
A
#
# COMPACT_ATOMS: atom_id res chain seq x y z
N MET A 1 -32.88 64.17 26.44
CA MET A 1 -31.42 64.23 26.63
C MET A 1 -30.82 62.91 26.16
N SER A 2 -30.12 62.96 25.03
CA SER A 2 -29.36 61.86 24.44
C SER A 2 -28.13 61.53 25.30
N ARG A 3 -27.87 60.25 25.55
CA ARG A 3 -26.51 59.70 25.68
C ARG A 3 -26.46 58.25 25.16
N SER A 4 -26.10 58.15 23.88
CA SER A 4 -25.56 56.96 23.23
C SER A 4 -24.37 56.41 24.02
N THR A 5 -24.35 55.09 24.25
CA THR A 5 -23.14 54.38 24.69
C THR A 5 -22.89 53.22 23.72
N PHE A 6 -22.04 53.49 22.73
CA PHE A 6 -21.39 52.48 21.89
C PHE A 6 -20.46 51.62 22.75
N LYS A 7 -20.57 50.29 22.68
CA LYS A 7 -19.52 49.36 23.10
C LYS A 7 -19.36 48.23 22.08
N THR A 8 -18.44 48.49 21.16
CA THR A 8 -17.42 47.59 20.60
C THR A 8 -17.79 46.12 20.42
N LEU A 9 -18.16 45.76 19.19
CA LEU A 9 -18.15 44.39 18.70
C LEU A 9 -16.68 44.03 18.34
N ILE A 10 -16.03 43.19 19.13
CA ILE A 10 -14.70 42.65 18.78
C ILE A 10 -14.92 41.51 17.79
N LEU A 11 -14.72 41.77 16.50
CA LEU A 11 -14.54 40.71 15.50
C LEU A 11 -13.15 40.08 15.74
N ALA A 12 -13.11 38.87 16.28
CA ALA A 12 -11.92 38.04 16.24
C ALA A 12 -11.77 37.48 14.82
N SER A 13 -10.88 38.07 14.02
CA SER A 13 -10.44 37.52 12.76
C SER A 13 -9.62 36.25 13.02
N ILE A 14 -10.24 35.08 12.85
CA ILE A 14 -9.51 33.81 12.77
C ILE A 14 -8.71 33.85 11.48
N ALA A 15 -7.41 34.05 11.60
CA ALA A 15 -6.47 33.86 10.52
C ALA A 15 -6.46 32.37 10.17
N ALA A 16 -7.09 32.01 9.05
CA ALA A 16 -6.89 30.70 8.44
C ALA A 16 -5.42 30.64 7.98
N ALA A 17 -4.59 29.92 8.73
CA ALA A 17 -3.28 29.51 8.25
C ALA A 17 -3.52 28.54 7.08
N ALA A 18 -3.51 29.08 5.87
CA ALA A 18 -3.38 28.27 4.67
C ALA A 18 -1.99 27.64 4.74
N LEU A 19 -1.91 26.39 5.21
CA LEU A 19 -0.79 25.53 4.86
C LEU A 19 -0.85 25.39 3.35
N THR A 20 0.03 26.10 2.64
CA THR A 20 0.39 25.78 1.26
C THR A 20 1.21 24.49 1.30
N GLY A 21 0.55 23.38 1.61
CA GLY A 21 0.99 22.09 1.15
C GLY A 21 0.61 22.02 -0.32
N VAL A 22 1.58 21.80 -1.20
CA VAL A 22 1.26 21.26 -2.52
C VAL A 22 0.64 19.89 -2.26
N ALA A 23 -0.70 19.85 -2.18
CA ALA A 23 -1.43 18.61 -2.30
C ALA A 23 -1.12 18.11 -3.72
N HIS A 24 -0.21 17.15 -3.84
CA HIS A 24 -0.11 16.39 -5.07
C HIS A 24 -1.32 15.46 -5.10
N ALA A 25 -2.49 16.01 -5.45
CA ALA A 25 -3.67 15.22 -5.76
C ALA A 25 -3.25 14.21 -6.84
N GLY A 26 -3.17 12.93 -6.47
CA GLY A 26 -2.63 11.87 -7.32
C GLY A 26 -2.04 10.73 -6.49
N ILE A 27 -1.04 10.97 -5.63
CA ILE A 27 -0.40 9.84 -4.93
C ILE A 27 -1.14 9.47 -3.66
N VAL A 28 -1.67 8.24 -3.60
CA VAL A 28 -2.40 7.68 -2.46
C VAL A 28 -1.87 6.29 -2.13
N GLY A 29 -1.94 5.90 -0.86
CA GLY A 29 -1.44 4.61 -0.39
C GLY A 29 -1.66 4.40 1.09
N GLU A 30 -1.23 3.23 1.57
CA GLU A 30 -1.38 2.78 2.95
C GLU A 30 -0.19 1.92 3.35
N SER A 31 0.14 1.88 4.63
CA SER A 31 1.15 1.01 5.23
C SER A 31 0.64 0.50 6.58
N THR A 32 0.87 -0.77 6.90
CA THR A 32 0.32 -1.38 8.14
C THR A 32 1.00 -0.87 9.40
N ASP A 33 2.26 -0.46 9.32
CA ASP A 33 3.02 0.12 10.44
C ASP A 33 3.83 1.34 10.00
N GLU A 34 3.19 2.50 10.15
CA GLU A 34 3.81 3.80 9.85
C GLU A 34 4.95 4.19 10.79
N THR A 35 5.19 3.46 11.89
CA THR A 35 6.35 3.72 12.75
C THR A 35 7.65 3.20 12.14
N HIS A 36 7.54 2.22 11.24
CA HIS A 36 8.66 1.62 10.53
C HIS A 36 8.79 2.13 9.09
N LEU A 37 7.68 2.16 8.35
CA LEU A 37 7.67 2.50 6.94
C LEU A 37 6.42 3.29 6.58
N LYS A 38 6.61 4.35 5.79
CA LYS A 38 5.51 5.15 5.24
C LYS A 38 5.60 5.22 3.73
N VAL A 39 4.44 5.26 3.09
CA VAL A 39 4.32 5.51 1.64
C VAL A 39 3.60 6.82 1.36
N GLY A 40 3.88 7.40 0.20
CA GLY A 40 3.30 8.68 -0.21
C GLY A 40 4.01 9.27 -1.43
N ALA A 41 3.79 10.56 -1.70
CA ALA A 41 4.50 11.25 -2.77
C ALA A 41 6.00 11.39 -2.44
N SER A 42 6.86 10.99 -3.36
CA SER A 42 8.31 11.18 -3.27
C SER A 42 8.66 12.67 -3.24
N VAL A 43 9.65 13.04 -2.43
CA VAL A 43 10.13 14.42 -2.27
C VAL A 43 11.58 14.59 -2.68
N ILE A 44 12.33 13.48 -2.78
CA ILE A 44 13.72 13.49 -3.18
C ILE A 44 13.84 13.53 -4.71
N ASN A 45 14.60 14.50 -5.21
CA ASN A 45 14.89 14.68 -6.63
C ASN A 45 16.42 14.65 -6.85
N ALA A 46 17.02 13.46 -6.69
CA ALA A 46 18.46 13.26 -6.74
C ALA A 46 18.83 11.82 -7.11
N GLY A 47 19.94 11.65 -7.83
CA GLY A 47 20.38 10.33 -8.28
C GLY A 47 19.34 9.66 -9.17
N PRO A 48 18.95 8.40 -8.92
CA PRO A 48 17.89 7.73 -9.68
C PRO A 48 16.49 8.22 -9.31
N HIS A 49 16.35 9.07 -8.28
CA HIS A 49 15.06 9.44 -7.72
C HIS A 49 14.46 10.70 -8.31
N THR A 50 13.13 10.68 -8.48
CA THR A 50 12.32 11.78 -8.98
C THR A 50 11.22 12.10 -7.96
N ALA A 51 11.04 13.38 -7.63
CA ALA A 51 9.95 13.84 -6.77
C ALA A 51 8.58 13.79 -7.48
N GLY A 52 7.49 13.69 -6.71
CA GLY A 52 6.10 13.71 -7.20
C GLY A 52 5.57 12.35 -7.68
N LYS A 53 6.27 11.25 -7.41
CA LYS A 53 5.89 9.88 -7.77
C LYS A 53 5.49 9.06 -6.54
N ALA A 54 4.97 7.87 -6.75
CA ALA A 54 4.77 6.89 -5.68
C ALA A 54 6.10 6.56 -5.00
N GLY A 55 6.18 6.81 -3.70
CA GLY A 55 7.41 6.72 -2.93
C GLY A 55 7.24 6.17 -1.54
N VAL A 56 8.39 5.97 -0.89
CA VAL A 56 8.52 5.31 0.41
C VAL A 56 9.60 5.98 1.27
N ALA A 57 9.38 5.98 2.57
CA ALA A 57 10.33 6.39 3.59
C ALA A 57 10.40 5.31 4.68
N VAL A 58 11.60 5.07 5.22
CA VAL A 58 11.86 4.12 6.30
C VAL A 58 12.45 4.83 7.51
N ALA A 59 12.08 4.39 8.72
CA ALA A 59 12.39 5.06 9.97
C ALA A 59 13.89 5.34 10.17
N SER A 60 14.77 4.43 9.74
CA SER A 60 16.22 4.55 9.91
C SER A 60 16.85 5.74 9.19
N ILE A 61 16.21 6.26 8.13
CA ILE A 61 16.64 7.46 7.40
C ILE A 61 15.66 8.64 7.58
N GLY A 62 14.64 8.46 8.43
CA GLY A 62 13.59 9.43 8.69
C GLY A 62 12.35 9.27 7.80
N LEU A 63 11.18 9.32 8.43
CA LEU A 63 9.86 9.13 7.81
C LEU A 63 9.33 10.34 7.01
N SER A 64 10.24 11.25 6.62
CA SER A 64 9.96 12.42 5.78
C SER A 64 10.75 12.43 4.46
N ALA A 65 11.73 11.54 4.30
CA ALA A 65 12.61 11.47 3.14
C ALA A 65 12.12 10.46 2.09
N TYR A 66 10.96 10.72 1.48
CA TYR A 66 10.35 9.82 0.51
C TYR A 66 11.14 9.77 -0.81
N VAL A 67 11.64 8.58 -1.16
CA VAL A 67 12.22 8.25 -2.46
C VAL A 67 11.22 7.48 -3.31
N ASP A 68 11.22 7.67 -4.63
CA ASP A 68 10.26 6.98 -5.50
C ASP A 68 10.65 5.52 -5.79
N PHE A 69 9.63 4.66 -5.90
CA PHE A 69 9.81 3.24 -6.21
C PHE A 69 10.40 3.00 -7.61
N GLN A 70 10.17 3.91 -8.56
CA GLN A 70 10.78 3.79 -9.89
C GLN A 70 12.30 3.92 -9.81
N GLY A 71 12.82 4.91 -9.09
CA GLY A 71 14.24 5.07 -8.82
C GLY A 71 14.83 3.88 -8.05
N LEU A 72 14.11 3.38 -7.03
CA LEU A 72 14.52 2.17 -6.30
C LEU A 72 14.62 0.94 -7.21
N SER A 73 13.62 0.71 -8.06
CA SER A 73 13.61 -0.41 -9.01
C SER A 73 14.70 -0.27 -10.08
N ALA A 74 15.11 0.96 -10.44
CA ALA A 74 16.26 1.15 -11.33
C ALA A 74 17.59 0.72 -10.66
N SER A 75 17.71 0.90 -9.34
CA SER A 75 18.87 0.46 -8.56
C SER A 75 18.84 -1.04 -8.21
N ALA A 76 17.64 -1.62 -8.08
CA ALA A 76 17.42 -3.04 -7.83
C ALA A 76 16.40 -3.59 -8.85
N PRO A 77 16.82 -3.90 -10.09
CA PRO A 77 15.91 -4.36 -11.14
C PRO A 77 15.13 -5.62 -10.73
N PRO A 78 13.85 -5.74 -11.15
CA PRO A 78 13.01 -6.84 -10.72
C PRO A 78 13.47 -8.18 -11.30
N SER A 79 13.43 -9.22 -10.48
CA SER A 79 13.57 -10.62 -10.87
C SER A 79 12.24 -11.33 -10.59
N GLY A 80 11.69 -12.05 -11.57
CA GLY A 80 10.36 -12.67 -11.42
C GLY A 80 9.22 -11.65 -11.20
N GLY A 81 9.45 -10.36 -11.48
CA GLY A 81 8.49 -9.29 -11.26
C GLY A 81 8.56 -8.61 -9.89
N VAL A 82 9.51 -9.00 -9.02
CA VAL A 82 9.73 -8.39 -7.70
C VAL A 82 11.13 -7.78 -7.64
N SER A 83 11.22 -6.55 -7.19
CA SER A 83 12.47 -5.88 -6.86
C SER A 83 12.79 -6.11 -5.39
N THR A 84 14.04 -6.48 -5.07
CA THR A 84 14.48 -6.71 -3.69
C THR A 84 15.65 -5.79 -3.36
N ILE A 85 15.51 -5.03 -2.27
CA ILE A 85 16.60 -4.28 -1.64
C ILE A 85 16.88 -4.96 -0.31
N ASN A 86 18.12 -5.35 -0.04
CA ASN A 86 18.48 -6.16 1.11
C ASN A 86 19.59 -5.49 1.92
N ASN A 87 19.18 -4.56 2.81
CA ASN A 87 20.09 -3.78 3.64
C ASN A 87 19.68 -3.85 5.13
N PRO A 88 19.64 -5.05 5.72
CA PRO A 88 19.23 -5.25 7.11
C PRO A 88 20.14 -4.49 8.06
N SER A 89 19.70 -4.22 9.30
CA SER A 89 20.48 -3.53 10.36
C SER A 89 21.86 -4.12 10.68
N THR A 90 22.10 -5.35 10.25
CA THR A 90 23.37 -6.06 10.42
C THR A 90 24.32 -5.94 9.23
N ALA A 91 23.90 -5.32 8.12
CA ALA A 91 24.69 -5.23 6.90
C ALA A 91 25.85 -4.21 7.03
N PRO A 92 27.03 -4.47 6.44
CA PRO A 92 28.05 -3.44 6.34
C PRO A 92 27.69 -2.40 5.26
N GLY A 93 27.99 -1.11 5.48
CA GLY A 93 27.94 -0.07 4.43
C GLY A 93 27.07 1.14 4.75
N SER A 94 27.00 2.09 3.80
CA SER A 94 26.35 3.40 3.97
C SER A 94 24.82 3.38 3.98
N HIS A 95 24.21 2.24 3.60
CA HIS A 95 22.76 2.04 3.62
C HIS A 95 22.34 0.96 4.62
N ASN A 96 23.21 0.60 5.57
CA ASN A 96 22.90 -0.35 6.64
C ASN A 96 21.66 0.11 7.44
N GLY A 97 20.80 -0.84 7.83
CA GLY A 97 19.63 -0.58 8.68
C GLY A 97 18.44 0.02 7.95
N MET A 98 18.46 0.05 6.62
CA MET A 98 17.27 0.37 5.84
C MET A 98 16.27 -0.79 5.79
N GLY A 99 16.67 -1.98 6.25
CA GLY A 99 15.87 -3.19 6.22
C GLY A 99 15.85 -3.83 4.84
N VAL A 100 14.85 -4.68 4.63
CA VAL A 100 14.67 -5.49 3.43
C VAL A 100 13.33 -5.16 2.81
N PHE A 101 13.35 -4.66 1.59
CA PHE A 101 12.15 -4.36 0.81
C PHE A 101 11.96 -5.44 -0.25
N ASN A 102 10.74 -5.94 -0.37
CA ASN A 102 10.29 -6.69 -1.55
C ASN A 102 9.09 -5.96 -2.12
N PHE A 103 9.17 -5.50 -3.36
CA PHE A 103 8.10 -4.71 -3.96
C PHE A 103 7.95 -4.99 -5.44
N ALA A 104 6.73 -4.81 -5.94
CA ALA A 104 6.36 -5.06 -7.31
C ALA A 104 5.57 -3.89 -7.89
N LYS A 105 5.74 -3.69 -9.20
CA LYS A 105 4.99 -2.72 -9.96
C LYS A 105 3.69 -3.33 -10.48
N VAL A 106 2.59 -2.59 -10.39
CA VAL A 106 1.31 -2.95 -11.00
C VAL A 106 1.21 -2.28 -12.37
N SER A 107 1.14 -3.08 -13.44
CA SER A 107 1.05 -2.58 -14.82
C SER A 107 2.19 -1.63 -15.23
N THR A 108 1.93 -0.75 -16.19
CA THR A 108 2.84 0.30 -16.65
C THR A 108 2.73 1.60 -15.83
N GLY A 109 1.63 1.80 -15.09
CA GLY A 109 1.38 3.00 -14.28
C GLY A 109 2.27 3.12 -13.04
N ASP A 110 2.25 4.29 -12.39
CA ASP A 110 2.98 4.52 -11.14
C ASP A 110 2.20 3.96 -9.94
N LEU A 111 2.11 2.64 -9.85
CA LEU A 111 1.38 1.91 -8.82
C LEU A 111 2.23 0.73 -8.34
N TRP A 112 2.40 0.62 -7.04
CA TRP A 112 3.33 -0.30 -6.39
C TRP A 112 2.71 -0.90 -5.15
N PHE A 113 3.16 -2.10 -4.82
CA PHE A 113 2.81 -2.79 -3.58
C PHE A 113 4.02 -3.59 -3.10
N GLY A 114 4.11 -3.84 -1.81
CA GLY A 114 5.28 -4.48 -1.24
C GLY A 114 5.17 -4.78 0.23
N GLU A 115 6.24 -5.39 0.72
CA GLU A 115 6.50 -5.66 2.11
C GLU A 115 7.88 -5.10 2.50
N TRP A 116 8.06 -4.93 3.80
CA TRP A 116 9.30 -4.55 4.43
C TRP A 116 9.44 -5.26 5.77
N SER A 117 10.66 -5.63 6.11
CA SER A 117 11.06 -6.05 7.47
C SER A 117 12.53 -5.68 7.68
N ASP A 118 13.00 -5.56 8.91
CA ASP A 118 14.41 -5.27 9.17
C ASP A 118 15.32 -6.41 8.69
N THR A 119 14.88 -7.66 8.80
CA THR A 119 15.75 -8.84 8.62
C THR A 119 15.35 -9.80 7.49
N ALA A 120 14.40 -9.42 6.64
CA ALA A 120 13.76 -10.30 5.65
C ALA A 120 12.92 -11.45 6.26
N ASN A 121 12.65 -11.40 7.56
CA ASN A 121 11.88 -12.41 8.27
C ASN A 121 10.62 -11.75 8.83
N ALA A 122 9.45 -12.19 8.37
CA ALA A 122 8.18 -11.63 8.83
C ALA A 122 7.92 -11.81 10.34
N ASN A 123 8.70 -12.64 11.05
CA ASN A 123 8.62 -12.86 12.49
C ASN A 123 9.54 -11.95 13.32
N ASP A 124 10.31 -11.05 12.70
CA ASP A 124 11.22 -10.15 13.42
C ASP A 124 10.52 -9.00 14.18
N GLY A 125 9.19 -8.95 14.08
CA GLY A 125 8.34 -7.96 14.74
C GLY A 125 8.20 -6.64 13.98
N THR A 126 8.81 -6.53 12.79
CA THR A 126 8.82 -5.29 11.99
C THR A 126 8.11 -5.43 10.65
N HIS A 127 7.54 -6.60 10.37
CA HIS A 127 6.86 -6.89 9.11
C HIS A 127 5.76 -5.87 8.82
N THR A 128 5.95 -5.12 7.74
CA THR A 128 5.09 -4.04 7.29
C THR A 128 4.73 -4.27 5.83
N VAL A 129 3.45 -4.24 5.49
CA VAL A 129 3.00 -4.31 4.10
C VAL A 129 2.39 -2.98 3.67
N TYR A 130 2.51 -2.66 2.38
CA TYR A 130 2.10 -1.36 1.84
C TYR A 130 1.66 -1.44 0.38
N TYR A 131 0.88 -0.44 -0.03
CA TYR A 131 0.66 -0.10 -1.44
C TYR A 131 0.66 1.42 -1.62
N VAL A 132 1.06 1.89 -2.80
CA VAL A 132 1.01 3.30 -3.14
C VAL A 132 0.97 3.49 -4.64
N GLY A 133 0.18 4.46 -5.11
CA GLY A 133 0.20 4.81 -6.52
C GLY A 133 -0.52 6.09 -6.86
N ASP A 134 -0.37 6.47 -8.13
CA ASP A 134 -1.05 7.60 -8.74
C ASP A 134 -2.50 7.25 -9.11
N ASP A 135 -3.45 7.92 -8.46
CA ASP A 135 -4.89 7.85 -8.70
C ASP A 135 -5.40 8.95 -9.65
N THR A 136 -4.50 9.73 -10.26
CA THR A 136 -4.88 10.73 -11.27
C THR A 136 -5.63 10.06 -12.42
N GLY A 137 -6.86 10.52 -12.67
CA GLY A 137 -7.71 9.95 -13.73
C GLY A 137 -8.32 8.60 -13.40
N ALA A 138 -8.23 8.12 -12.15
CA ALA A 138 -8.93 6.93 -11.70
C ALA A 138 -10.45 7.14 -11.76
N THR A 139 -11.15 6.18 -12.37
CA THR A 139 -12.62 6.18 -12.42
C THR A 139 -13.17 4.81 -12.06
N ALA A 140 -14.34 4.77 -11.44
CA ALA A 140 -14.96 3.54 -10.98
C ALA A 140 -15.23 2.58 -12.14
N GLY A 141 -15.15 1.28 -11.85
CA GLY A 141 -15.54 0.24 -12.78
C GLY A 141 -17.06 0.15 -12.95
N THR A 142 -17.50 -0.53 -14.01
CA THR A 142 -18.91 -0.86 -14.26
C THR A 142 -19.08 -2.35 -14.55
N GLY A 143 -20.24 -2.91 -14.20
CA GLY A 143 -20.53 -4.33 -14.46
C GLY A 143 -19.63 -5.25 -13.63
N THR A 144 -19.05 -6.27 -14.27
CA THR A 144 -18.11 -7.19 -13.62
C THR A 144 -16.73 -7.13 -14.27
N ALA A 145 -15.70 -7.49 -13.51
CA ALA A 145 -14.33 -7.57 -13.99
C ALA A 145 -13.54 -8.67 -13.28
N SER A 146 -12.51 -9.17 -13.95
CA SER A 146 -11.53 -10.09 -13.39
C SER A 146 -10.15 -9.42 -13.43
N TYR A 147 -9.35 -9.63 -12.38
CA TYR A 147 -8.02 -9.07 -12.25
C TYR A 147 -7.02 -10.21 -12.05
N THR A 148 -5.92 -10.19 -12.79
CA THR A 148 -4.74 -10.99 -12.46
C THR A 148 -4.01 -10.28 -11.32
N VAL A 149 -3.89 -10.95 -10.18
CA VAL A 149 -3.39 -10.37 -8.93
C VAL A 149 -2.12 -11.08 -8.48
N LYS A 150 -1.16 -10.28 -8.01
CA LYS A 150 0.03 -10.74 -7.31
C LYS A 150 0.00 -10.25 -5.88
N GLY A 151 0.60 -11.01 -4.97
CA GLY A 151 0.69 -10.69 -3.55
C GLY A 151 2.08 -10.96 -2.99
N LEU A 152 2.41 -10.26 -1.90
CA LEU A 152 3.65 -10.40 -1.14
C LEU A 152 3.31 -10.50 0.34
N SER A 153 3.76 -11.58 0.97
CA SER A 153 3.66 -11.86 2.40
C SER A 153 4.72 -12.88 2.79
N ASP A 154 5.66 -12.47 3.65
CA ASP A 154 6.86 -13.24 3.99
C ASP A 154 7.56 -13.75 2.71
N TYR A 155 7.86 -12.84 1.78
CA TYR A 155 8.35 -13.17 0.43
C TYR A 155 9.60 -14.06 0.45
N ALA A 156 10.47 -13.91 1.44
CA ALA A 156 11.65 -14.75 1.60
C ALA A 156 11.30 -16.24 1.75
N THR A 157 10.17 -16.54 2.42
CA THR A 157 9.67 -17.90 2.62
C THR A 157 8.73 -18.33 1.50
N ASN A 158 7.78 -17.46 1.13
CA ASN A 158 6.65 -17.84 0.27
C ASN A 158 6.88 -17.57 -1.22
N GLY A 159 7.85 -16.72 -1.55
CA GLY A 159 7.98 -16.15 -2.89
C GLY A 159 6.76 -15.29 -3.25
N ILE A 160 6.56 -15.09 -4.55
CA ILE A 160 5.41 -14.33 -5.05
C ILE A 160 4.13 -15.16 -4.92
N LEU A 161 3.05 -14.53 -4.43
CA LEU A 161 1.71 -15.10 -4.43
C LEU A 161 1.00 -14.68 -5.72
N GLU A 162 0.24 -15.57 -6.33
CA GLU A 162 -0.50 -15.28 -7.56
C GLU A 162 -1.96 -15.74 -7.43
N GLY A 163 -2.87 -15.05 -8.11
CA GLY A 163 -4.27 -15.45 -8.14
C GLY A 163 -5.14 -14.48 -8.94
N THR A 164 -6.45 -14.57 -8.70
CA THR A 164 -7.46 -13.79 -9.42
C THR A 164 -8.43 -13.17 -8.45
N PHE A 165 -8.70 -11.87 -8.60
CA PHE A 165 -9.80 -11.20 -7.92
C PHE A 165 -10.92 -10.90 -8.92
N ASN A 166 -12.16 -11.09 -8.48
CA ASN A 166 -13.37 -10.82 -9.25
C ASN A 166 -14.14 -9.67 -8.60
N ALA A 167 -14.32 -8.58 -9.36
CA ALA A 167 -15.12 -7.44 -8.95
C ALA A 167 -16.51 -7.54 -9.59
N ASP A 168 -17.54 -7.35 -8.78
CA ASP A 168 -18.88 -7.00 -9.20
C ASP A 168 -19.16 -5.57 -8.76
N PHE A 169 -19.01 -4.61 -9.67
CA PHE A 169 -19.27 -3.20 -9.43
C PHE A 169 -20.77 -2.89 -9.29
N THR A 170 -21.64 -3.78 -9.78
CA THR A 170 -23.09 -3.63 -9.64
C THR A 170 -23.56 -4.10 -8.27
N GLY A 171 -23.03 -5.24 -7.82
CA GLY A 171 -23.25 -5.80 -6.48
C GLY A 171 -22.43 -5.13 -5.38
N GLY A 172 -21.39 -4.37 -5.74
CA GLY A 172 -20.52 -3.66 -4.79
C GLY A 172 -19.58 -4.60 -4.03
N THR A 173 -19.09 -5.66 -4.68
CA THR A 173 -18.26 -6.69 -4.03
C THR A 173 -16.99 -7.03 -4.81
N LEU A 174 -15.90 -7.30 -4.08
CA LEU A 174 -14.67 -7.89 -4.60
C LEU A 174 -14.37 -9.18 -3.83
N SER A 175 -13.95 -10.22 -4.53
CA SER A 175 -13.57 -11.49 -3.90
C SER A 175 -12.43 -12.18 -4.65
N GLY A 176 -11.65 -13.01 -3.94
CA GLY A 176 -10.61 -13.80 -4.57
C GLY A 176 -9.53 -14.23 -3.59
N TYR A 177 -8.40 -14.68 -4.12
CA TYR A 177 -7.25 -15.09 -3.32
C TYR A 177 -5.95 -14.89 -4.09
N VAL A 178 -4.85 -14.90 -3.35
CA VAL A 178 -3.48 -15.07 -3.88
C VAL A 178 -2.82 -16.25 -3.17
N GLN A 179 -2.03 -17.03 -3.90
CA GLN A 179 -1.39 -18.24 -3.38
C GLN A 179 0.01 -18.43 -3.94
N SER A 180 0.93 -18.90 -3.09
CA SER A 180 2.22 -19.42 -3.51
C SER A 180 2.05 -20.83 -4.07
N ALA A 181 2.48 -21.02 -5.31
CA ALA A 181 2.51 -22.35 -5.93
C ALA A 181 3.60 -23.26 -5.31
N SER A 182 4.67 -22.68 -4.75
CA SER A 182 5.79 -23.43 -4.20
C SER A 182 5.54 -23.91 -2.77
N THR A 183 4.98 -23.04 -1.92
CA THR A 183 4.74 -23.40 -0.52
C THR A 183 3.32 -23.88 -0.28
N GLY A 184 2.34 -23.41 -1.06
CA GLY A 184 0.92 -23.62 -0.77
C GLY A 184 0.35 -22.65 0.27
N TYR A 185 1.11 -21.62 0.64
CA TYR A 185 0.62 -20.49 1.42
C TYR A 185 -0.39 -19.69 0.60
N LYS A 186 -1.57 -19.43 1.15
CA LYS A 186 -2.69 -18.78 0.48
C LYS A 186 -3.33 -17.74 1.39
N VAL A 187 -3.66 -16.59 0.82
CA VAL A 187 -4.49 -15.57 1.45
C VAL A 187 -5.76 -15.40 0.65
N ASP A 188 -6.90 -15.71 1.27
CA ASP A 188 -8.24 -15.48 0.74
C ASP A 188 -8.78 -14.17 1.30
N ILE A 189 -9.22 -13.26 0.44
CA ILE A 189 -9.80 -11.98 0.88
C ILE A 189 -11.27 -12.12 1.30
N GLY A 190 -11.89 -13.30 1.09
CA GLY A 190 -13.31 -13.50 1.26
C GLY A 190 -14.11 -12.68 0.25
N SER A 191 -15.20 -12.06 0.72
CA SER A 191 -15.96 -11.06 -0.03
C SER A 191 -15.93 -9.75 0.72
N VAL A 192 -15.46 -8.70 0.04
CA VAL A 192 -15.25 -7.36 0.60
C VAL A 192 -16.01 -6.31 -0.22
N GLY A 193 -16.30 -5.16 0.38
CA GLY A 193 -17.10 -4.11 -0.23
C GLY A 193 -16.33 -3.26 -1.23
N ILE A 194 -17.03 -2.80 -2.27
CA ILE A 194 -16.59 -1.77 -3.20
C ILE A 194 -17.46 -0.53 -2.99
N SER A 195 -16.82 0.63 -2.78
CA SER A 195 -17.50 1.93 -2.69
C SER A 195 -16.74 2.99 -3.48
N GLY A 196 -17.23 3.28 -4.69
CA GLY A 196 -16.54 4.15 -5.65
C GLY A 196 -15.21 3.53 -6.09
N LEU A 197 -14.11 4.17 -5.71
CA LEU A 197 -12.76 3.65 -5.96
C LEU A 197 -12.23 2.81 -4.79
N ASN A 198 -12.90 2.82 -3.64
CA ASN A 198 -12.36 2.19 -2.43
C ASN A 198 -12.78 0.72 -2.34
N ILE A 199 -11.87 -0.09 -1.83
CA ILE A 199 -12.07 -1.49 -1.46
C ILE A 199 -11.91 -1.55 0.05
N ALA A 200 -12.91 -2.10 0.75
CA ALA A 200 -12.84 -2.24 2.20
C ALA A 200 -13.68 -3.42 2.68
N SER A 201 -13.17 -4.17 3.65
CA SER A 201 -13.96 -5.17 4.37
C SER A 201 -15.18 -4.53 5.02
N THR A 202 -16.36 -5.10 4.75
CA THR A 202 -17.58 -4.81 5.53
C THR A 202 -17.65 -5.67 6.79
N THR A 203 -16.96 -6.82 6.76
CA THR A 203 -16.74 -7.74 7.87
C THR A 203 -15.34 -8.33 7.73
N ALA A 204 -14.63 -8.54 8.85
CA ALA A 204 -13.33 -9.19 8.86
C ALA A 204 -13.48 -10.70 8.59
N ASN A 205 -13.23 -11.13 7.36
CA ASN A 205 -13.46 -12.49 6.87
C ASN A 205 -12.29 -13.08 6.07
N ALA A 206 -11.19 -12.33 5.89
CA ALA A 206 -10.03 -12.85 5.20
C ALA A 206 -9.36 -13.97 6.01
N THR A 207 -8.70 -14.89 5.31
CA THR A 207 -8.01 -16.04 5.92
C THR A 207 -6.63 -16.25 5.30
N ALA A 208 -5.66 -16.62 6.13
CA ALA A 208 -4.35 -17.11 5.70
C ALA A 208 -4.26 -18.60 6.00
N THR A 209 -3.86 -19.40 5.02
CA THR A 209 -3.80 -20.86 5.11
C THR A 209 -2.51 -21.40 4.54
N GLN A 210 -2.08 -22.55 5.04
CA GLN A 210 -0.97 -23.34 4.52
C GLN A 210 -1.47 -24.75 4.23
N GLY A 211 -1.72 -25.05 2.96
CA GLY A 211 -2.47 -26.25 2.59
C GLY A 211 -3.87 -26.24 3.21
N THR A 212 -4.20 -27.24 4.03
CA THR A 212 -5.51 -27.32 4.73
C THR A 212 -5.51 -26.67 6.11
N THR A 213 -4.36 -26.17 6.59
CA THR A 213 -4.23 -25.57 7.91
C THR A 213 -4.54 -24.08 7.86
N THR A 214 -5.44 -23.61 8.71
CA THR A 214 -5.66 -22.17 8.91
C THR A 214 -4.58 -21.62 9.83
N LEU A 215 -3.83 -20.64 9.35
CA LEU A 215 -2.79 -19.94 10.10
C LEU A 215 -3.35 -18.69 10.78
N ALA A 216 -4.21 -17.94 10.08
CA ALA A 216 -4.93 -16.79 10.60
C ALA A 216 -6.31 -16.65 9.96
N SER A 217 -7.23 -16.01 10.67
CA SER A 217 -8.60 -15.77 10.23
C SER A 217 -9.12 -14.46 10.80
N GLY A 218 -10.22 -13.95 10.27
CA GLY A 218 -10.76 -12.66 10.69
C GLY A 218 -9.87 -11.51 10.23
N GLY A 219 -9.22 -11.64 9.09
CA GLY A 219 -8.43 -10.56 8.50
C GLY A 219 -9.32 -9.50 7.87
N GLU A 220 -8.82 -8.26 7.87
CA GLU A 220 -9.43 -7.10 7.24
C GLU A 220 -8.72 -6.76 5.93
N VAL A 221 -9.46 -6.17 5.00
CA VAL A 221 -8.96 -5.79 3.68
C VAL A 221 -9.20 -4.30 3.48
N SER A 222 -8.17 -3.60 3.02
CA SER A 222 -8.22 -2.20 2.59
C SER A 222 -7.56 -2.07 1.22
N GLY A 223 -8.01 -1.13 0.39
CA GLY A 223 -7.41 -0.93 -0.92
C GLY A 223 -8.16 0.06 -1.79
N LYS A 224 -7.67 0.17 -3.03
CA LYS A 224 -8.21 1.11 -4.00
C LYS A 224 -8.10 0.59 -5.43
N PHE A 225 -9.06 1.00 -6.28
CA PHE A 225 -8.97 0.90 -7.72
C PHE A 225 -8.22 2.11 -8.30
N PHE A 226 -7.40 1.85 -9.32
CA PHE A 226 -6.56 2.82 -9.99
C PHE A 226 -6.80 2.79 -11.51
N GLY A 227 -6.45 3.88 -12.18
CA GLY A 227 -6.63 4.05 -13.61
C GLY A 227 -8.08 4.16 -14.07
N ALA A 228 -8.27 4.54 -15.33
CA ALA A 228 -9.60 4.71 -15.91
C ALA A 228 -10.37 3.38 -15.90
N ASN A 229 -11.64 3.42 -15.51
CA ASN A 229 -12.55 2.28 -15.44
C ASN A 229 -11.97 1.13 -14.59
N ALA A 230 -11.35 1.46 -13.45
CA ALA A 230 -10.70 0.50 -12.56
C ALA A 230 -9.77 -0.45 -13.33
N ALA A 231 -8.81 0.09 -14.08
CA ALA A 231 -7.87 -0.71 -14.87
C ALA A 231 -6.91 -1.53 -14.00
N ALA A 232 -6.70 -1.11 -12.75
CA ALA A 232 -5.86 -1.80 -11.78
C ALA A 232 -6.45 -1.68 -10.36
N LEU A 233 -5.94 -2.50 -9.45
CA LEU A 233 -6.19 -2.41 -8.02
C LEU A 233 -4.92 -2.66 -7.22
N ALA A 234 -4.87 -2.13 -6.00
CA ALA A 234 -3.89 -2.50 -5.00
C ALA A 234 -4.48 -2.35 -3.60
N GLY A 235 -3.93 -3.07 -2.63
CA GLY A 235 -4.46 -3.07 -1.27
C GLY A 235 -3.69 -4.01 -0.34
N LEU A 236 -4.21 -4.12 0.87
CA LEU A 236 -3.64 -4.87 1.98
C LEU A 236 -4.66 -5.86 2.53
N VAL A 237 -4.17 -6.96 3.06
CA VAL A 237 -4.88 -7.84 3.99
C VAL A 237 -4.13 -7.79 5.32
N THR A 238 -4.82 -7.51 6.42
CA THR A 238 -4.23 -7.43 7.75
C THR A 238 -4.89 -8.40 8.72
N PHE A 239 -4.09 -9.10 9.52
CA PHE A 239 -4.58 -10.01 10.57
C PHE A 239 -4.22 -9.44 11.93
N GLY A 240 -5.12 -8.67 12.54
CA GLY A 240 -4.87 -7.91 13.77
C GLY A 240 -4.03 -8.66 14.82
N GLY A 241 -2.82 -8.15 15.10
CA GLY A 241 -1.86 -8.72 16.05
C GLY A 241 -0.98 -9.87 15.50
N ASN A 242 -1.15 -10.27 14.25
CA ASN A 242 -0.39 -11.33 13.58
C ASN A 242 0.17 -10.82 12.24
N SER A 243 0.96 -9.74 12.30
CA SER A 243 1.46 -9.05 11.10
C SER A 243 2.30 -9.96 10.19
N VAL A 244 2.85 -11.05 10.70
CA VAL A 244 3.55 -12.10 9.92
C VAL A 244 2.73 -12.62 8.73
N TYR A 245 1.40 -12.54 8.78
CA TYR A 245 0.50 -12.97 7.69
C TYR A 245 -0.11 -11.82 6.90
N ASP A 246 0.21 -10.58 7.26
CA ASP A 246 -0.24 -9.43 6.50
C ASP A 246 0.29 -9.54 5.07
N THR A 247 -0.51 -9.09 4.10
CA THR A 247 -0.24 -9.29 2.69
C THR A 247 -0.53 -8.03 1.92
N ALA A 248 0.44 -7.51 1.17
CA ALA A 248 0.17 -6.52 0.13
C ALA A 248 -0.21 -7.23 -1.17
N PHE A 249 -1.15 -6.66 -1.92
CA PHE A 249 -1.52 -7.15 -3.23
C PHE A 249 -1.65 -6.02 -4.26
N GLY A 250 -1.46 -6.39 -5.53
CA GLY A 250 -1.65 -5.51 -6.67
C GLY A 250 -2.02 -6.31 -7.92
N GLY A 251 -2.91 -5.78 -8.74
CA GLY A 251 -3.44 -6.51 -9.89
C GLY A 251 -3.94 -5.64 -11.03
N THR A 252 -4.00 -6.26 -12.20
CA THR A 252 -4.42 -5.61 -13.46
C THR A 252 -5.66 -6.28 -14.02
N LYS A 253 -6.59 -5.47 -14.50
CA LYS A 253 -7.81 -5.94 -15.16
C LYS A 253 -7.45 -6.77 -16.40
N ASN A 254 -8.15 -7.90 -16.58
CA ASN A 254 -7.99 -8.80 -17.73
C ASN A 254 -8.69 -8.27 -18.98
#